data_AF-M1C119-F1
#
_entry.id   AF-M1C119-F1
#
_cell.length_a   1.000
_cell.length_b   1.000
_cell.length_c   1.000
_cell.angle_alpha   90.00
_cell.angle_beta   90.00
_cell.angle_gamma   90.00
#
_symmetry.space_group_name_H-M   'P 1'
#
loop_
_entity.id
_entity.type
_entity.pdbx_description
1 polymer ?
#
loop_
_entity_poly.entity_id
_entity_poly.type
_entity_poly.pdbx_seq_one_letter_code
_entity_poly.pdbx_strand_id
1 'polypeptide(L)'
;MWSLGKVLNTPEVARVYIGSFNDKPMREAAAGPLGKELFEKEQDDLLTDLKNIPKKACDRRINEFVKRARAAKIHAYIISHLRKEMPAMIGKAKTQQRLIDELENEFGKVQREFHLPAGDFPNVEHFREVLGGYSFDRFEKLKPKMIQDVDDMLGYDIPELLKNFRNPYD
;
A
#
# COMPACT_ATOMS: atom_id res chain seq x y z
N MET A 1 3.76 -4.85 27.60
CA MET A 1 3.17 -3.83 26.69
C MET A 1 3.97 -2.53 26.65
N TRP A 2 4.42 -1.97 27.77
CA TRP A 2 5.20 -0.73 27.83
C TRP A 2 6.40 -0.67 26.87
N SER A 3 7.23 -1.73 26.83
CA SER A 3 8.39 -1.78 25.93
C SER A 3 8.01 -1.95 24.45
N LEU A 4 6.91 -2.66 24.16
CA LEU A 4 6.42 -2.87 22.79
C LEU A 4 5.92 -1.57 22.17
N GLY A 5 5.18 -0.75 22.91
CA GLY A 5 4.67 0.55 22.41
C GLY A 5 5.76 1.58 22.14
N LYS A 6 6.93 1.47 22.78
CA LYS A 6 8.09 2.33 22.47
C LYS A 6 8.81 1.94 21.17
N VAL A 7 8.64 0.69 20.72
CA VAL A 7 9.36 0.11 19.58
C VAL A 7 8.47 0.05 18.34
N LEU A 8 7.23 -0.37 18.51
CA LEU A 8 6.22 -0.36 17.46
C LEU A 8 5.71 1.07 17.34
N ASN A 9 6.31 1.85 16.44
CA ASN A 9 5.98 3.23 16.15
C ASN A 9 4.61 3.38 15.44
N THR A 10 3.56 2.84 16.04
CA THR A 10 2.19 2.78 15.52
C THR A 10 1.21 3.08 16.67
N PRO A 11 0.16 3.87 16.44
CA PRO A 11 -0.82 4.20 17.48
C PRO A 11 -1.70 3.01 17.88
N GLU A 12 -1.76 1.94 17.08
CA GLU A 12 -2.55 0.74 17.33
C GLU A 12 -1.85 -0.23 18.30
N VAL A 13 -2.57 -0.69 19.33
CA VAL A 13 -2.06 -1.66 20.30
C VAL A 13 -2.00 -3.06 19.67
N ALA A 14 -0.83 -3.69 19.69
CA ALA A 14 -0.66 -5.06 19.20
C ALA A 14 -1.43 -6.10 20.04
N ARG A 15 -2.13 -7.03 19.37
CA ARG A 15 -2.75 -8.21 20.01
C ARG A 15 -1.65 -9.14 20.52
N VAL A 16 -1.72 -9.48 21.82
CA VAL A 16 -0.84 -10.46 22.47
C VAL A 16 -1.69 -11.65 22.86
N TYR A 17 -1.29 -12.87 22.48
CA TYR A 17 -1.94 -14.10 22.90
C TYR A 17 -1.17 -14.69 24.09
N ILE A 18 -1.85 -14.89 25.21
CA ILE A 18 -1.22 -15.36 26.44
C ILE A 18 -1.60 -16.82 26.69
N GLY A 19 -0.61 -17.72 26.76
CA GLY A 19 -0.86 -19.11 27.08
C GLY A 19 0.40 -19.98 27.06
N SER A 20 0.23 -21.26 27.36
CA SER A 20 1.28 -22.28 27.28
C SER A 20 1.11 -23.10 26.00
N PHE A 21 1.82 -22.73 24.94
CA PHE A 21 1.73 -23.38 23.62
C PHE A 21 2.66 -24.60 23.52
N ASN A 22 2.35 -25.67 24.26
CA ASN A 22 3.05 -26.95 24.17
C ASN A 22 2.07 -28.12 24.40
N ASP A 23 2.59 -29.34 24.29
CA ASP A 23 1.87 -30.61 24.42
C ASP A 23 1.70 -31.09 25.88
N LYS A 24 2.18 -30.32 26.87
CA LYS A 24 2.17 -30.72 28.28
C LYS A 24 0.91 -30.20 28.98
N PRO A 25 0.40 -30.91 30.00
CA PRO A 25 -0.74 -30.44 30.77
C PRO A 25 -0.43 -29.11 31.45
N MET A 26 -1.45 -28.25 31.53
CA MET A 26 -1.37 -26.94 32.15
C MET A 26 -0.88 -27.08 33.60
N ARG A 27 0.12 -26.29 33.99
CA ARG A 27 0.52 -26.21 35.40
C ARG A 27 -0.50 -25.35 36.14
N GLU A 28 -1.50 -25.98 36.73
CA GLU A 28 -2.60 -25.31 37.46
C GLU A 28 -2.08 -24.36 38.56
N ALA A 29 -0.98 -24.72 39.22
CA ALA A 29 -0.31 -23.89 40.23
C ALA A 29 0.24 -22.56 39.70
N ALA A 30 0.55 -22.45 38.40
CA ALA A 30 1.08 -21.22 37.78
C ALA A 30 -0.01 -20.37 37.12
N ALA A 31 -1.16 -20.97 36.78
CA ALA A 31 -2.27 -20.30 36.12
C ALA A 31 -3.26 -19.66 37.11
N GLY A 32 -3.37 -20.20 38.34
CA GLY A 32 -4.39 -19.77 39.29
C GLY A 32 -5.82 -20.12 38.82
N PRO A 33 -6.85 -19.78 39.62
CA PRO A 33 -8.23 -20.24 39.38
C PRO A 33 -8.87 -19.71 38.09
N LEU A 34 -8.40 -18.58 37.56
CA LEU A 34 -8.92 -17.94 36.34
C LEU A 34 -8.01 -18.12 35.12
N GLY A 35 -6.75 -18.55 35.31
CA GLY A 35 -5.78 -18.59 34.22
C GLY A 35 -6.01 -19.73 33.24
N LYS A 36 -6.68 -20.82 33.66
CA LYS A 36 -6.98 -21.94 32.77
C LYS A 36 -7.93 -21.53 31.64
N GLU A 37 -9.08 -20.97 32.01
CA GLU A 37 -10.09 -20.48 31.06
C GLU A 37 -9.53 -19.38 30.16
N LEU A 38 -8.75 -18.44 30.72
CA LEU A 38 -8.10 -17.39 29.95
C LEU A 38 -7.15 -17.97 28.89
N PHE A 39 -6.29 -18.91 29.26
CA PHE A 39 -5.31 -19.47 28.33
C PHE A 39 -5.95 -20.34 27.26
N GLU A 40 -6.99 -21.11 27.60
CA GLU A 40 -7.76 -21.88 26.61
C GLU A 40 -8.41 -20.93 25.60
N LYS A 41 -9.04 -19.86 26.07
CA LYS A 41 -9.65 -18.84 25.19
C LYS A 41 -8.63 -18.13 24.31
N GLU A 42 -7.47 -17.75 24.85
CA GLU A 42 -6.40 -17.09 24.09
C GLU A 42 -5.77 -18.02 23.04
N GLN A 43 -5.70 -19.33 23.32
CA GLN A 43 -5.27 -20.34 22.36
C GLN A 43 -6.29 -20.52 21.23
N ASP A 44 -7.58 -20.60 21.56
CA ASP A 44 -8.66 -20.71 20.58
C ASP A 44 -8.74 -19.48 19.67
N ASP A 45 -8.58 -18.28 20.24
CA ASP A 45 -8.49 -17.03 19.49
C ASP A 45 -7.30 -17.07 18.51
N LEU A 46 -6.10 -17.48 18.97
CA LEU A 46 -4.92 -17.60 18.12
C LEU A 46 -5.15 -18.60 16.98
N LEU A 47 -5.69 -19.79 17.30
CA LEU A 47 -5.96 -20.83 16.32
C LEU A 47 -6.99 -20.37 15.28
N THR A 48 -8.00 -19.62 15.70
CA THR A 48 -9.00 -19.03 14.81
C THR A 48 -8.34 -18.03 13.87
N ASP A 49 -7.48 -17.16 14.39
CA ASP A 49 -6.73 -16.21 13.55
C ASP A 49 -5.79 -16.91 12.57
N LEU A 50 -5.07 -17.96 13.01
CA LEU A 50 -4.20 -18.78 12.15
C LEU A 50 -5.00 -19.47 11.04
N LYS A 51 -6.15 -20.08 11.37
CA LYS A 51 -7.06 -20.69 10.39
C LYS A 51 -7.63 -19.66 9.40
N ASN A 52 -7.77 -18.41 9.82
CA ASN A 52 -8.25 -17.31 8.98
C ASN A 52 -7.13 -16.64 8.15
N ILE A 53 -5.85 -17.01 8.31
CA ILE A 53 -4.74 -16.46 7.50
C ILE A 53 -5.00 -16.59 5.99
N PRO A 54 -5.42 -17.76 5.45
CA PRO A 54 -5.68 -17.89 4.02
C PRO A 54 -6.79 -16.94 3.53
N LYS A 55 -7.83 -16.70 4.35
CA LYS A 55 -8.89 -15.73 4.05
C LYS A 55 -8.32 -14.31 3.98
N LYS A 56 -7.61 -13.89 5.04
CA LYS A 56 -6.94 -12.57 5.14
C LYS A 56 -5.85 -12.39 4.06
N ALA A 57 -5.25 -13.46 3.57
CA ALA A 57 -4.23 -13.41 2.52
C ALA A 57 -4.82 -13.00 1.16
N CYS A 58 -6.06 -13.39 0.84
CA CYS A 58 -6.75 -12.95 -0.37
C CYS A 58 -7.01 -11.44 -0.32
N ASP A 59 -7.63 -10.97 0.77
CA ASP A 59 -7.90 -9.55 0.99
C ASP A 59 -6.62 -8.72 0.94
N ARG A 60 -5.53 -9.22 1.57
CA ARG A 60 -4.22 -8.57 1.52
C ARG A 60 -3.70 -8.46 0.10
N ARG A 61 -3.83 -9.50 -0.73
CA ARG A 61 -3.39 -9.48 -2.13
C ARG A 61 -4.17 -8.47 -2.95
N ILE A 62 -5.49 -8.42 -2.77
CA ILE A 62 -6.34 -7.43 -3.44
C ILE A 62 -5.95 -6.01 -3.01
N ASN A 63 -5.73 -5.77 -1.72
CA ASN A 63 -5.29 -4.47 -1.22
C ASN A 63 -3.94 -4.04 -1.78
N GLU A 64 -2.95 -4.93 -1.85
CA GLU A 64 -1.65 -4.63 -2.46
C GLU A 64 -1.76 -4.38 -3.97
N PHE A 65 -2.65 -5.11 -4.66
CA PHE A 65 -2.95 -4.86 -6.07
C PHE A 65 -3.57 -3.48 -6.29
N VAL A 66 -4.56 -3.10 -5.47
CA VAL A 66 -5.18 -1.78 -5.50
C VAL A 66 -4.16 -0.67 -5.26
N LYS A 67 -3.28 -0.81 -4.26
CA LYS A 67 -2.20 0.15 -4.00
C LYS A 67 -1.28 0.29 -5.21
N ARG A 68 -0.89 -0.84 -5.83
CA ARG A 68 -0.04 -0.85 -7.02
C ARG A 68 -0.71 -0.19 -8.23
N ALA A 69 -2.00 -0.43 -8.45
CA ALA A 69 -2.76 0.18 -9.53
C ALA A 69 -2.82 1.71 -9.40
N ARG A 70 -3.07 2.21 -8.18
CA ARG A 70 -3.01 3.66 -7.90
C ARG A 70 -1.61 4.23 -8.13
N ALA A 71 -0.57 3.57 -7.63
CA ALA A 71 0.82 3.99 -7.85
C ALA A 71 1.16 4.05 -9.35
N ALA A 72 0.72 3.08 -10.15
CA ALA A 72 0.92 3.07 -11.60
C ALA A 72 0.20 4.22 -12.30
N LYS A 73 -1.06 4.51 -11.91
CA LYS A 73 -1.84 5.64 -12.43
C LYS A 73 -1.14 6.98 -12.16
N ILE A 74 -0.66 7.19 -10.93
CA ILE A 74 0.06 8.41 -10.54
C ILE A 74 1.38 8.53 -11.29
N HIS A 75 2.13 7.43 -11.40
CA HIS A 75 3.35 7.39 -12.19
C HIS A 75 3.09 7.81 -13.65
N ALA A 76 2.01 7.32 -14.27
CA ALA A 76 1.63 7.71 -15.63
C ALA A 76 1.33 9.22 -15.75
N TYR A 77 0.65 9.82 -14.77
CA TYR A 77 0.42 11.26 -14.75
C TYR A 77 1.71 12.06 -14.60
N ILE A 78 2.60 11.65 -13.69
CA ILE A 78 3.91 12.29 -13.49
C ILE A 78 4.71 12.27 -14.79
N ILE A 79 4.87 11.10 -15.41
CA ILE A 79 5.65 10.94 -16.65
C ILE A 79 5.04 11.76 -17.79
N SER A 80 3.71 11.76 -17.94
CA SER A 80 3.05 12.57 -18.95
C SER A 80 3.17 14.07 -18.69
N HIS A 81 3.14 14.50 -17.43
CA HIS A 81 3.32 15.90 -17.05
C HIS A 81 4.74 16.36 -17.40
N LEU A 82 5.75 15.59 -17.01
CA LEU A 82 7.14 15.85 -17.38
C LEU A 82 7.31 15.90 -18.90
N ARG A 83 6.65 15.00 -19.65
CA ARG A 83 6.68 15.02 -21.12
C ARG A 83 6.04 16.27 -21.71
N LYS A 84 4.96 16.78 -21.11
CA LYS A 84 4.20 17.96 -21.54
C LYS A 84 5.01 19.25 -21.31
N GLU A 85 5.77 19.33 -20.23
CA GLU A 85 6.61 20.49 -19.90
C GLU A 85 7.91 20.58 -20.74
N MET A 86 8.27 19.52 -21.48
CA MET A 86 9.47 19.52 -22.32
C MET A 86 9.31 20.38 -23.58
N PRO A 87 10.30 21.22 -23.93
CA PRO A 87 10.26 22.04 -25.13
C PRO A 87 10.45 21.20 -26.39
N ALA A 88 9.79 21.56 -27.49
CA ALA A 88 9.84 20.77 -28.73
C ALA A 88 11.20 20.81 -29.44
N MET A 89 11.91 21.95 -29.38
CA MET A 89 13.12 22.19 -30.20
C MET A 89 14.37 22.53 -29.38
N ILE A 90 14.39 23.66 -28.66
CA ILE A 90 15.61 24.19 -28.02
C ILE A 90 15.46 24.20 -26.49
N GLY A 91 16.57 23.96 -25.78
CA GLY A 91 16.62 24.07 -24.32
C GLY A 91 16.26 22.81 -23.53
N LYS A 92 16.11 21.66 -24.21
CA LYS A 92 15.69 20.37 -23.62
C LYS A 92 16.47 19.98 -22.36
N ALA A 93 17.80 20.00 -22.42
CA ALA A 93 18.65 19.65 -21.28
C ALA A 93 18.43 20.59 -20.07
N LYS A 94 18.33 21.89 -20.34
CA LYS A 94 18.10 22.90 -19.29
C LYS A 94 16.71 22.74 -18.67
N THR A 95 15.67 22.50 -19.48
CA THR A 95 14.32 22.26 -18.97
C THR A 95 14.24 20.95 -18.18
N GLN A 96 14.85 19.87 -18.68
CA GLN A 96 14.88 18.61 -17.95
C GLN A 96 15.56 18.77 -16.59
N GLN A 97 16.72 19.43 -16.53
CA GLN A 97 17.40 19.68 -15.26
C GLN A 97 16.51 20.50 -14.32
N ARG A 98 15.86 21.57 -14.81
CA ARG A 98 14.93 22.36 -13.99
C ARG A 98 13.77 21.51 -13.45
N LEU A 99 13.16 20.67 -14.29
CA LEU A 99 12.06 19.78 -13.89
C LEU A 99 12.51 18.75 -12.85
N ILE A 100 13.74 18.25 -12.96
CA ILE A 100 14.35 17.37 -11.97
C ILE A 100 14.61 18.14 -10.69
N ASP A 101 15.17 19.35 -10.73
CA ASP A 101 15.50 20.17 -9.56
C ASP A 101 14.22 20.59 -8.79
N GLU A 102 13.15 20.92 -9.51
CA GLU A 102 11.86 21.36 -8.96
C GLU A 102 10.83 20.22 -8.83
N LEU A 103 11.26 18.95 -8.82
CA LEU A 103 10.38 17.78 -8.92
C LEU A 103 9.25 17.74 -7.87
N GLU A 104 9.52 18.19 -6.65
CA GLU A 104 8.50 18.30 -5.58
C GLU A 104 7.37 19.27 -5.97
N ASN A 105 7.72 20.41 -6.57
CA ASN A 105 6.73 21.37 -7.07
C ASN A 105 5.94 20.77 -8.25
N GLU A 106 6.61 20.02 -9.13
CA GLU A 106 5.95 19.34 -10.25
C GLU A 106 4.97 18.27 -9.75
N PHE A 107 5.32 17.50 -8.71
CA PHE A 107 4.39 16.58 -8.04
C PHE A 107 3.18 17.33 -7.47
N GLY A 108 3.39 18.48 -6.81
CA GLY A 108 2.32 19.32 -6.29
C GLY A 108 1.41 19.91 -7.38
N LYS A 109 1.89 20.10 -8.62
CA LYS A 109 1.04 20.48 -9.76
C LYS A 109 0.17 19.29 -10.20
N VAL A 110 0.78 18.13 -10.41
CA VAL A 110 0.08 16.89 -10.79
C VAL A 110 -0.99 16.53 -9.76
N GLN A 111 -0.66 16.66 -8.46
CA GLN A 111 -1.58 16.40 -7.38
C GLN A 111 -2.84 17.28 -7.45
N ARG A 112 -2.66 18.59 -7.71
CA ARG A 112 -3.76 19.55 -7.80
C ARG A 112 -4.57 19.39 -9.09
N GLU A 113 -3.92 19.13 -10.21
CA GLU A 113 -4.56 18.97 -11.52
C GLU A 113 -5.48 17.73 -11.57
N PHE A 114 -5.06 16.63 -10.95
CA PHE A 114 -5.79 15.36 -10.99
C PHE A 114 -6.46 14.96 -9.66
N HIS A 115 -6.46 15.86 -8.67
CA HIS A 115 -7.05 15.64 -7.34
C HIS A 115 -6.56 14.37 -6.63
N LEU A 116 -5.25 14.15 -6.64
CA LEU A 116 -4.64 12.92 -6.15
C LEU A 116 -4.27 13.01 -4.66
N PRO A 117 -4.37 11.91 -3.89
CA PRO A 117 -3.88 11.87 -2.51
C PRO A 117 -2.35 11.98 -2.45
N ALA A 118 -1.82 12.82 -1.54
CA ALA A 118 -0.36 12.97 -1.37
C ALA A 118 0.33 11.66 -0.99
N GLY A 119 -0.32 10.80 -0.20
CA GLY A 119 0.25 9.55 0.30
C GLY A 119 0.47 8.48 -0.78
N ASP A 120 -0.12 8.62 -1.96
CA ASP A 120 0.10 7.68 -3.06
C ASP A 120 1.29 8.11 -3.98
N PHE A 121 1.91 9.28 -3.74
CA PHE A 121 3.08 9.73 -4.52
C PHE A 121 4.37 9.01 -4.09
N PRO A 122 5.29 8.76 -5.03
CA PRO A 122 6.57 8.15 -4.73
C PRO A 122 7.51 9.11 -3.97
N ASN A 123 8.56 8.57 -3.35
CA ASN A 123 9.61 9.37 -2.73
C ASN A 123 10.31 10.26 -3.79
N VAL A 124 10.28 11.57 -3.58
CA VAL A 124 10.79 12.57 -4.54
C VAL A 124 12.27 12.36 -4.85
N GLU A 125 13.10 12.15 -3.82
CA GLU A 125 14.56 12.02 -4.02
C GLU A 125 14.94 10.76 -4.78
N HIS A 126 14.34 9.62 -4.42
CA HIS A 126 14.53 8.40 -5.19
C HIS A 126 14.06 8.55 -6.65
N PHE A 127 12.92 9.21 -6.86
CA PHE A 127 12.40 9.45 -8.21
C PHE A 127 13.33 10.37 -9.02
N ARG A 128 13.90 11.39 -8.38
CA ARG A 128 14.88 12.33 -8.96
C ARG A 128 16.12 11.61 -9.46
N GLU A 129 16.70 10.74 -8.63
CA GLU A 129 17.87 9.93 -8.99
C GLU A 129 17.60 9.06 -10.23
N VAL A 130 16.46 8.35 -10.23
CA VAL A 130 16.08 7.48 -11.34
C VAL A 130 15.85 8.28 -12.62
N LEU A 131 15.14 9.42 -12.54
CA LEU A 131 14.86 10.27 -13.71
C LEU A 131 16.11 10.82 -14.38
N GLY A 132 17.20 11.03 -13.63
CA GLY A 132 18.48 11.48 -14.18
C GLY A 132 19.05 10.58 -15.28
N GLY A 133 18.70 9.30 -15.29
CA GLY A 133 19.10 8.33 -16.32
C GLY A 133 18.23 8.34 -17.59
N TYR A 134 17.15 9.12 -17.65
CA TYR A 134 16.19 9.11 -18.76
C TYR A 134 16.16 10.44 -19.52
N SER A 135 15.63 10.40 -20.75
CA SER A 135 15.37 11.61 -21.55
C SER A 135 13.87 11.83 -21.63
N PHE A 136 13.41 12.96 -21.10
CA PHE A 136 11.98 13.22 -20.93
C PHE A 136 11.25 13.42 -22.28
N ASP A 137 11.98 13.82 -23.33
CA ASP A 137 11.45 13.89 -24.69
C ASP A 137 10.94 12.55 -25.23
N ARG A 138 11.52 11.45 -24.74
CA ARG A 138 11.18 10.08 -25.13
C ARG A 138 10.04 9.48 -24.32
N PHE A 139 9.56 10.18 -23.30
CA PHE A 139 8.41 9.73 -22.54
C PHE A 139 7.15 9.71 -23.42
N GLU A 140 6.31 8.71 -23.16
CA GLU A 140 5.01 8.63 -23.79
C GLU A 140 4.07 9.69 -23.24
N LYS A 141 3.16 10.16 -24.09
CA LYS A 141 2.04 11.00 -23.65
C LYS A 141 1.03 10.13 -22.91
N LEU A 142 0.25 10.74 -22.01
CA LEU A 142 -0.86 10.08 -21.35
C LEU A 142 -1.81 9.48 -22.41
N LYS A 143 -2.21 8.23 -22.18
CA LYS A 143 -3.24 7.54 -22.96
C LYS A 143 -4.52 7.51 -22.14
N PRO A 144 -5.50 8.40 -22.39
CA PRO A 144 -6.69 8.51 -21.54
C PRO A 144 -7.46 7.20 -21.39
N LYS A 145 -7.51 6.39 -22.46
CA LYS A 145 -8.18 5.08 -22.43
C LYS A 145 -7.56 4.12 -21.41
N MET A 146 -6.23 4.06 -21.31
CA MET A 146 -5.56 3.18 -20.35
C MET A 146 -5.80 3.64 -18.90
N ILE A 147 -5.92 4.95 -18.66
CA ILE A 147 -6.27 5.47 -17.35
C ILE A 147 -7.71 5.12 -17.00
N GLN A 148 -8.63 5.28 -17.96
CA GLN A 148 -10.02 4.89 -17.78
C GLN A 148 -10.16 3.40 -17.45
N ASP A 149 -9.43 2.53 -18.13
CA ASP A 149 -9.47 1.09 -17.86
C ASP A 149 -9.02 0.76 -16.43
N VAL A 150 -8.03 1.49 -15.89
CA VAL A 150 -7.61 1.34 -14.48
C VAL A 150 -8.66 1.88 -13.52
N ASP A 151 -9.31 3.00 -13.86
CA ASP A 151 -10.36 3.60 -13.03
C ASP A 151 -11.63 2.74 -13.01
N ASP A 152 -12.02 2.16 -14.13
CA ASP A 152 -13.13 1.23 -14.24
C ASP A 152 -12.86 -0.04 -13.43
N MET A 153 -11.63 -0.58 -13.53
CA MET A 153 -11.21 -1.74 -12.74
C MET A 153 -11.27 -1.44 -11.23
N LEU A 154 -10.79 -0.28 -10.80
CA LEU A 154 -10.83 0.13 -9.38
C LEU A 154 -12.26 0.41 -8.90
N GLY A 155 -13.11 0.99 -9.74
CA GLY A 155 -14.46 1.44 -9.41
C GLY A 155 -15.53 0.37 -9.48
N TYR A 156 -15.38 -0.61 -10.38
CA TYR A 156 -16.41 -1.61 -10.68
C TYR A 156 -15.89 -3.05 -10.53
N ASP A 157 -14.81 -3.41 -11.21
CA ASP A 157 -14.37 -4.81 -11.29
C ASP A 157 -13.89 -5.36 -9.94
N ILE A 158 -13.09 -4.59 -9.20
CA ILE A 158 -12.60 -5.02 -7.87
C ILE A 158 -13.74 -5.15 -6.87
N PRO A 159 -14.64 -4.16 -6.71
CA PRO A 159 -15.83 -4.33 -5.88
C PRO A 159 -16.71 -5.52 -6.27
N GLU A 160 -16.90 -5.79 -7.56
CA GLU A 160 -17.66 -6.96 -8.03
C GLU A 160 -16.95 -8.27 -7.69
N LEU A 161 -15.64 -8.35 -7.93
CA LEU A 161 -14.81 -9.48 -7.56
C LEU A 161 -14.90 -9.78 -6.06
N LEU A 162 -14.87 -8.76 -5.20
CA LEU A 162 -15.02 -8.89 -3.75
C LEU A 162 -16.40 -9.41 -3.33
N LYS A 163 -17.47 -9.09 -4.07
CA LYS A 163 -18.80 -9.68 -3.84
C LYS A 163 -18.82 -11.18 -4.16
N ASN A 164 -18.15 -11.59 -5.24
CA ASN A 164 -18.06 -12.98 -5.68
C ASN A 164 -17.14 -13.83 -4.79
N PHE A 165 -16.20 -13.20 -4.08
CA PHE A 165 -15.40 -13.83 -3.04
C PHE A 165 -16.14 -14.02 -1.70
N ARG A 166 -17.45 -13.71 -1.63
CA ARG A 166 -18.25 -14.08 -0.44
C ARG A 166 -18.08 -15.56 -0.12
N ASN A 167 -17.82 -15.78 1.16
CA ASN A 167 -17.24 -16.96 1.76
C ASN A 167 -18.02 -18.25 1.40
N PRO A 168 -17.36 -19.33 0.90
CA PRO A 168 -17.99 -20.65 0.80
C PRO A 168 -18.25 -21.32 2.16
N TYR A 169 -17.92 -20.63 3.26
CA TYR A 169 -18.14 -21.04 4.65
C TYR A 169 -18.84 -19.94 5.47
N ASP A 170 -19.67 -19.10 4.83
CA ASP A 170 -20.74 -18.37 5.54
C ASP A 170 -21.99 -19.25 5.65
#